data_AF-A0A2E7UUI0-F1
#
_entry.id   AF-A0A2E7UUI0-F1
#
_cell.length_a   1.000
_cell.length_b   1.000
_cell.length_c   1.000
_cell.angle_alpha   90.00
_cell.angle_beta   90.00
_cell.angle_gamma   90.00
#
_symmetry.space_group_name_H-M   'P 1'
#
loop_
_entity.id
_entity.type
_entity.pdbx_description
1 polymer ?
#
loop_
_entity_poly.entity_id
_entity_poly.type
_entity_poly.pdbx_seq_one_letter_code
_entity_poly.pdbx_strand_id
1 'polypeptide(L)'
;MSTEPSDASRRWSEMRTAVQAFHDAYRLRENGGEELAYRVALMAEELGEISAAVTKGKDRSELAEECADLLILLVGTAIAADLDLESAFWNKMDELMGRPFRMVNGRIRVSRFDGVVPSEDG
;
A
#
# COMPACT_ATOMS: atom_id res chain seq x y z
N MET A 1 -29.21 -14.20 -10.62
CA MET A 1 -29.36 -13.61 -9.27
C MET A 1 -28.13 -12.74 -9.08
N SER A 2 -28.30 -11.42 -9.19
CA SER A 2 -27.18 -10.49 -9.03
C SER A 2 -26.83 -10.43 -7.55
N THR A 3 -25.66 -10.90 -7.17
CA THR A 3 -25.14 -10.76 -5.81
C THR A 3 -24.67 -9.33 -5.63
N GLU A 4 -25.32 -8.60 -4.72
CA GLU A 4 -24.84 -7.28 -4.26
C GLU A 4 -23.37 -7.41 -3.78
N PRO A 5 -22.50 -6.44 -4.12
CA PRO A 5 -21.12 -6.45 -3.64
C PRO A 5 -21.07 -6.32 -2.11
N SER A 6 -20.03 -6.89 -1.50
CA SER A 6 -19.80 -6.75 -0.06
C SER A 6 -19.56 -5.27 0.32
N ASP A 7 -19.81 -4.90 1.57
CA ASP A 7 -19.54 -3.53 2.07
C ASP A 7 -18.07 -3.13 1.89
N ALA A 8 -17.14 -4.06 2.09
CA ALA A 8 -15.71 -3.84 1.87
C ALA A 8 -15.40 -3.52 0.39
N SER A 9 -15.96 -4.29 -0.54
CA SER A 9 -15.76 -4.07 -1.98
C SER A 9 -16.41 -2.77 -2.45
N ARG A 10 -17.54 -2.38 -1.86
CA ARG A 10 -18.14 -1.08 -2.10
C ARG A 10 -17.23 0.05 -1.64
N ARG A 11 -16.69 -0.01 -0.41
CA ARG A 11 -15.78 1.02 0.12
C ARG A 11 -14.49 1.13 -0.69
N TRP A 12 -13.93 0.01 -1.13
CA TRP A 12 -12.80 0.01 -2.06
C TRP A 12 -13.14 0.69 -3.37
N SER A 13 -14.28 0.34 -3.98
CA SER A 13 -14.75 0.98 -5.20
C SER A 13 -14.92 2.49 -5.03
N GLU A 14 -15.47 2.95 -3.91
CA GLU A 14 -15.62 4.38 -3.60
C GLU A 14 -14.26 5.09 -3.53
N MET A 15 -13.26 4.49 -2.87
CA MET A 15 -11.89 5.02 -2.82
C MET A 15 -11.25 5.07 -4.21
N ARG A 16 -11.33 3.99 -4.98
CA ARG A 16 -10.77 3.92 -6.34
C ARG A 16 -11.44 4.95 -7.26
N THR A 17 -12.77 5.12 -7.17
CA THR A 17 -13.51 6.13 -7.93
C THR A 17 -13.07 7.54 -7.57
N ALA A 18 -12.83 7.84 -6.28
CA ALA A 18 -12.33 9.16 -5.87
C ALA A 18 -10.94 9.46 -6.45
N VAL A 19 -10.02 8.48 -6.42
CA VAL A 19 -8.68 8.64 -7.00
C VAL A 19 -8.72 8.73 -8.53
N GLN A 20 -9.61 8.00 -9.21
CA GLN A 20 -9.82 8.14 -10.65
C GLN A 20 -10.32 9.56 -10.99
N ALA A 21 -11.28 10.09 -10.24
CA ALA A 21 -11.78 11.44 -10.47
C ALA A 21 -10.66 12.49 -10.29
N PHE A 22 -9.73 12.26 -9.35
CA PHE A 22 -8.53 13.09 -9.22
C PHE A 22 -7.62 12.98 -10.45
N HIS A 23 -7.34 11.77 -10.94
CA HIS A 23 -6.56 11.57 -12.16
C HIS A 23 -7.17 12.31 -13.36
N ASP A 24 -8.49 12.20 -13.53
CA ASP A 24 -9.23 12.81 -14.62
C ASP A 24 -9.25 14.35 -14.51
N ALA A 25 -9.48 14.88 -13.31
CA ALA A 25 -9.53 16.33 -13.05
C ALA A 25 -8.21 17.03 -13.40
N TYR A 26 -7.08 16.38 -13.16
CA TYR A 26 -5.74 16.91 -13.45
C TYR A 26 -5.14 16.37 -14.76
N ARG A 27 -5.88 15.53 -15.50
CA ARG A 27 -5.43 14.92 -16.75
C ARG A 27 -4.06 14.25 -16.59
N LEU A 28 -3.90 13.50 -15.52
CA LEU A 28 -2.59 12.94 -15.13
C LEU A 28 -2.04 12.04 -16.22
N ARG A 29 -2.90 11.29 -16.92
CA ARG A 29 -2.49 10.45 -18.04
C ARG A 29 -1.84 11.24 -19.17
N GLU A 30 -2.39 12.38 -19.53
CA GLU A 30 -1.87 13.24 -20.59
C GLU A 30 -0.67 14.09 -20.15
N ASN A 31 -0.51 14.32 -18.84
CA ASN A 31 0.50 15.20 -18.27
C ASN A 31 1.65 14.46 -17.57
N GLY A 32 1.82 13.15 -17.83
CA GLY A 32 2.91 12.33 -17.27
C GLY A 32 2.72 11.85 -15.83
N GLY A 33 1.62 12.22 -15.18
CA GLY A 33 1.28 11.83 -13.80
C GLY A 33 0.96 10.34 -13.59
N GLU A 34 0.76 9.59 -14.69
CA GLU A 34 0.58 8.14 -14.66
C GLU A 34 1.83 7.33 -15.00
N GLU A 35 2.96 7.99 -15.31
CA GLU A 35 4.21 7.28 -15.61
C GLU A 35 4.73 6.53 -14.37
N LEU A 36 4.95 5.21 -14.49
CA LEU A 36 5.28 4.38 -13.32
C LEU A 36 6.54 4.81 -12.59
N ALA A 37 7.58 5.26 -13.32
CA ALA A 37 8.79 5.78 -12.70
C ALA A 37 8.52 7.05 -11.87
N TYR A 38 7.67 7.94 -12.37
CA TYR A 38 7.26 9.15 -11.66
C TYR A 38 6.42 8.81 -10.42
N ARG A 39 5.47 7.87 -10.53
CA ARG A 39 4.67 7.41 -9.39
C ARG A 39 5.52 6.76 -8.30
N VAL A 40 6.54 5.99 -8.67
CA VAL A 40 7.51 5.43 -7.71
C VAL A 40 8.31 6.53 -7.03
N ALA A 41 8.71 7.58 -7.74
CA ALA A 41 9.38 8.73 -7.14
C ALA A 41 8.49 9.43 -6.10
N LEU A 42 7.22 9.69 -6.44
CA LEU A 42 6.26 10.27 -5.48
C LEU A 42 6.07 9.38 -4.24
N MET A 43 5.92 8.06 -4.42
CA MET A 43 5.80 7.15 -3.26
C MET A 43 7.06 7.16 -2.38
N ALA A 44 8.24 7.38 -2.97
CA ALA A 44 9.48 7.52 -2.21
C ALA A 44 9.54 8.83 -1.42
N GLU A 45 8.95 9.91 -1.94
CA GLU A 45 8.79 11.19 -1.23
C GLU A 45 7.92 11.00 0.02
N GLU A 46 6.72 10.41 -0.12
CA GLU A 46 5.81 10.15 1.03
C GLU A 46 6.45 9.24 2.10
N LEU A 47 7.25 8.25 1.68
CA LEU A 47 8.01 7.42 2.63
C LEU A 47 9.04 8.25 3.40
N GLY A 48 9.62 9.28 2.78
CA GLY A 48 10.47 10.26 3.45
C GLY A 48 9.71 11.08 4.49
N GLU A 49 8.47 11.48 4.19
CA GLU A 49 7.62 12.25 5.09
C GLU A 49 7.14 11.40 6.28
N ILE A 50 6.72 10.15 6.04
CA ILE A 50 6.46 9.14 7.09
C ILE A 50 7.69 8.97 8.00
N SER A 51 8.88 8.82 7.40
CA SER A 51 10.13 8.68 8.16
C SER A 51 10.41 9.91 9.03
N ALA A 52 10.19 11.11 8.49
CA ALA A 52 10.31 12.35 9.25
C ALA A 52 9.29 12.42 10.39
N ALA A 53 8.04 12.01 10.18
CA ALA A 53 7.00 11.96 11.21
C ALA A 53 7.36 11.04 12.37
N VAL A 54 7.85 9.83 12.07
CA VAL A 54 8.27 8.87 13.10
C VAL A 54 9.52 9.35 13.84
N THR A 55 10.54 9.80 13.14
CA THR A 55 11.85 10.12 13.75
C THR A 55 11.88 11.44 14.51
N LYS A 56 11.05 12.41 14.11
CA LYS A 56 10.95 13.73 14.76
C LYS A 56 9.84 13.79 15.80
N GLY A 57 9.12 12.69 16.02
CA GLY A 57 8.03 12.62 17.00
C GLY A 57 6.87 13.57 16.67
N LYS A 58 6.52 13.71 15.38
CA LYS A 58 5.36 14.47 14.92
C LYS A 58 4.06 13.86 15.49
N ASP A 59 2.98 14.62 15.46
CA ASP A 59 1.69 14.16 15.96
C ASP A 59 1.15 12.97 15.15
N ARG A 60 0.34 12.12 15.79
CA ARG A 60 -0.28 10.95 15.14
C ARG A 60 -1.18 11.33 13.96
N SER A 61 -1.72 12.54 13.96
CA SER A 61 -2.51 13.07 12.84
C SER A 61 -1.64 13.28 11.60
N GLU A 62 -0.42 13.81 11.76
CA GLU A 62 0.51 13.99 10.65
C GLU A 62 0.93 12.63 10.09
N LEU A 63 1.28 11.66 10.95
CA LEU A 63 1.60 10.31 10.48
C LEU A 63 0.42 9.66 9.71
N ALA A 64 -0.81 9.92 10.14
CA ALA A 64 -2.00 9.41 9.46
C ALA A 64 -2.21 10.06 8.08
N GLU A 65 -1.89 11.35 7.94
CA GLU A 65 -1.90 12.10 6.68
C GLU A 65 -0.89 11.51 5.69
N GLU A 66 0.39 11.40 6.06
CA GLU A 66 1.41 10.85 5.15
C GLU A 66 1.10 9.39 4.74
N CYS A 67 0.48 8.62 5.65
CA CYS A 67 0.03 7.26 5.34
C CYS A 67 -1.16 7.24 4.38
N ALA A 68 -2.06 8.22 4.46
CA ALA A 68 -3.16 8.38 3.53
C ALA A 68 -2.65 8.81 2.14
N ASP A 69 -1.67 9.71 2.08
CA ASP A 69 -1.05 10.15 0.83
C ASP A 69 -0.34 9.00 0.12
N LEU A 70 0.45 8.21 0.85
CA LEU A 70 1.04 6.98 0.29
C LEU A 70 -0.02 5.98 -0.20
N LEU A 71 -1.13 5.83 0.52
CA LEU A 71 -2.23 4.94 0.11
C LEU A 71 -2.90 5.44 -1.18
N ILE A 72 -3.14 6.75 -1.29
CA ILE A 72 -3.69 7.37 -2.51
C ILE A 72 -2.76 7.15 -3.69
N LEU A 73 -1.44 7.31 -3.50
CA LEU A 73 -0.45 7.04 -4.54
C LEU A 73 -0.45 5.58 -4.97
N LEU A 74 -0.57 4.63 -4.05
CA LEU A 74 -0.69 3.19 -4.35
C LEU A 74 -1.95 2.88 -5.16
N VAL A 75 -3.11 3.41 -4.75
CA VAL A 75 -4.38 3.25 -5.48
C VAL A 75 -4.28 3.85 -6.88
N GLY A 76 -3.74 5.06 -7.02
CA GLY A 76 -3.57 5.67 -8.33
C GLY A 76 -2.52 4.96 -9.18
N THR A 77 -1.54 4.29 -8.57
CA THR A 77 -0.58 3.44 -9.31
C THR A 77 -1.26 2.20 -9.85
N ALA A 78 -2.18 1.61 -9.09
CA ALA A 78 -3.01 0.54 -9.60
C ALA A 78 -3.91 1.00 -10.76
N ILE A 79 -4.45 2.23 -10.71
CA ILE A 79 -5.20 2.81 -11.83
C ILE A 79 -4.29 2.98 -13.06
N ALA A 80 -3.12 3.60 -12.90
CA ALA A 80 -2.17 3.87 -13.99
C ALA A 80 -1.64 2.58 -14.65
N ALA A 81 -1.47 1.51 -13.87
CA ALA A 81 -0.97 0.23 -14.33
C ALA A 81 -2.06 -0.82 -14.63
N ASP A 82 -3.35 -0.44 -14.57
CA ASP A 82 -4.50 -1.33 -14.75
C ASP A 82 -4.44 -2.61 -13.88
N LEU A 83 -4.11 -2.44 -12.60
CA LEU A 83 -3.97 -3.53 -11.63
C LEU A 83 -5.27 -3.75 -10.86
N ASP A 84 -5.67 -5.02 -10.74
CA ASP A 84 -6.66 -5.44 -9.75
C ASP A 84 -6.02 -5.54 -8.36
N LEU A 85 -5.81 -4.36 -7.74
CA LEU A 85 -5.15 -4.26 -6.45
C LEU A 85 -6.02 -4.79 -5.29
N GLU A 86 -7.35 -4.77 -5.38
CA GLU A 86 -8.22 -5.34 -4.34
C GLU A 86 -8.04 -6.85 -4.26
N SER A 87 -8.17 -7.55 -5.40
CA SER A 87 -7.95 -9.00 -5.43
C SER A 87 -6.52 -9.35 -5.04
N ALA A 88 -5.53 -8.61 -5.53
CA ALA A 88 -4.13 -8.82 -5.16
C ALA A 88 -3.89 -8.66 -3.65
N PHE A 89 -4.53 -7.67 -3.01
CA PHE A 89 -4.47 -7.44 -1.58
C PHE A 89 -5.07 -8.62 -0.80
N TRP A 90 -6.30 -9.03 -1.11
CA TRP A 90 -6.97 -10.11 -0.38
C TRP A 90 -6.28 -11.45 -0.56
N ASN A 91 -5.87 -11.80 -1.80
CA ASN A 91 -5.05 -12.97 -2.06
C ASN A 91 -3.76 -12.97 -1.23
N LYS A 92 -3.13 -11.79 -1.07
CA LYS A 92 -1.94 -11.66 -0.25
C LYS A 92 -2.23 -11.83 1.23
N MET A 93 -3.33 -11.27 1.72
CA MET A 93 -3.74 -11.40 3.12
C MET A 93 -4.05 -12.85 3.49
N ASP A 94 -4.79 -13.57 2.65
CA ASP A 94 -5.08 -14.99 2.86
C ASP A 94 -3.78 -15.81 2.91
N GLU A 95 -2.84 -15.51 2.01
CA GLU A 95 -1.52 -16.13 2.02
C GLU A 95 -0.74 -15.82 3.31
N LEU A 96 -0.77 -14.57 3.79
CA LEU A 96 -0.04 -14.13 4.99
C LEU A 96 -0.62 -14.70 6.28
N MET A 97 -1.95 -14.80 6.38
CA MET A 97 -2.65 -15.34 7.55
C MET A 97 -2.35 -16.83 7.78
N GLY A 98 -1.98 -17.56 6.73
CA GLY A 98 -1.53 -18.96 6.81
C GLY A 98 -0.04 -19.13 7.16
N ARG A 99 0.75 -18.06 7.29
CA ARG A 99 2.19 -18.17 7.50
C ARG A 99 2.56 -18.37 8.97
N PRO A 100 3.60 -19.17 9.26
CA PRO A 100 4.20 -19.18 10.58
C PRO A 100 4.78 -17.79 10.93
N PHE A 101 4.70 -17.43 12.20
CA PHE A 101 5.37 -16.25 12.75
C PHE A 101 6.43 -16.67 13.76
N ARG A 102 7.48 -15.86 13.92
CA ARG A 102 8.48 -16.04 14.97
C ARG A 102 8.94 -14.71 15.55
N MET A 103 9.53 -14.76 16.74
CA MET A 103 10.21 -13.61 17.34
C MET A 103 11.63 -13.47 16.75
N VAL A 104 11.98 -12.29 16.26
CA VAL A 104 13.33 -11.92 15.82
C VAL A 104 13.68 -10.58 16.45
N ASN A 105 14.76 -10.52 17.24
CA ASN A 105 15.18 -9.30 17.96
C ASN A 105 14.05 -8.64 18.76
N GLY A 106 13.25 -9.44 19.45
CA GLY A 106 12.11 -8.96 20.25
C GLY A 106 10.89 -8.49 19.44
N ARG A 107 10.86 -8.70 18.11
CA ARG A 107 9.77 -8.28 17.23
C ARG A 107 9.15 -9.49 16.52
N ILE A 108 7.84 -9.45 16.30
CA ILE A 108 7.13 -10.47 15.52
C ILE A 108 7.51 -10.31 14.05
N ARG A 109 7.85 -11.43 13.39
CA ARG A 109 8.07 -11.50 11.95
C ARG A 109 7.24 -12.62 11.33
N VAL A 110 6.42 -12.27 10.35
CA VAL A 110 5.61 -13.18 9.52
C VAL A 110 6.29 -13.34 8.17
N SER A 111 6.80 -14.54 7.83
CA SER A 111 7.48 -14.79 6.56
C SER A 111 7.36 -16.25 6.13
N ARG A 112 7.43 -16.52 4.82
CA ARG A 112 7.75 -17.88 4.36
C ARG A 112 9.18 -18.15 4.81
N PHE A 113 9.37 -19.10 5.72
CA PHE A 113 10.72 -19.47 6.14
C PHE A 113 11.28 -20.45 5.12
N ASP A 114 11.90 -19.91 4.08
CA ASP A 114 12.56 -20.68 3.03
C ASP A 114 13.94 -21.12 3.55
N GLY A 115 13.98 -21.99 4.55
CA GLY A 115 15.15 -22.81 4.89
C GLY A 115 16.48 -22.14 5.31
N VAL A 116 16.61 -20.81 5.35
CA VAL A 116 17.84 -20.19 5.89
C VAL A 116 17.70 -20.05 7.41
N VAL A 117 18.14 -21.10 8.10
CA VAL A 117 18.49 -21.03 9.52
C VAL A 117 19.61 -19.98 9.63
N PRO A 118 19.46 -18.91 10.41
CA PRO A 118 20.61 -18.07 10.75
C PRO A 118 21.62 -18.98 11.44
N SER A 119 22.83 -19.09 10.89
CA SER A 119 23.94 -19.76 11.54
C SER A 119 24.12 -19.14 12.93
N GLU A 120 23.91 -19.96 13.97
CA GLU A 120 24.37 -19.65 15.31
C GLU A 120 25.89 -19.81 15.34
N ASP A 121 26.62 -18.82 14.82
CA ASP A 121 28.05 -18.74 15.00
C ASP A 121 28.43 -17.31 15.41
N GLY A 122 28.80 -17.18 16.68
CA GLY A 122 29.83 -16.26 17.21
C GLY A 122 29.46 -14.81 17.44
#